data_AF-D8LEL0-F1
#
_entry.id   AF-D8LEL0-F1
#
_cell.length_a   1.000
_cell.length_b   1.000
_cell.length_c   1.000
_cell.angle_alpha   90.00
_cell.angle_beta   90.00
_cell.angle_gamma   90.00
#
_symmetry.space_group_name_H-M   'P 1'
#
loop_
_entity.id
_entity.type
_entity.pdbx_description
1 polymer ?
#
loop_
_entity_poly.entity_id
_entity_poly.type
_entity_poly.pdbx_seq_one_letter_code
_entity_poly.pdbx_strand_id
1 'polypeptide(L)'
;MDDLVLSDASMTTELCEQTCVGSIYFATQYGRECWCGSVGADYTVHGESTDCTYACSGDADQTCGGFDAANVYRYTDDSTPSPTPTPTEAAPFVALGCYGDDREARIMDDLVLSDSSMTTELCELTCLGSTYFATQYGRECWCGSDGADYALHGESTECTYPCSGDADQLCGGFDAANVYLFTGETSTSSLVGCYQDESDARIMEFALTDTSSMTMEMCEAECSGNTYFGMQYGTECFCGGESTDLLQHGESTACDYECPGDSEQVCGGFYAMSVYSYS
;
A
#
# COMPACT_ATOMS: atom_id res chain seq x y z
N MET A 1 13.09 -19.11 -10.54
CA MET A 1 12.11 -18.18 -9.95
C MET A 1 12.56 -18.02 -8.53
N ASP A 2 12.94 -16.80 -8.17
CA ASP A 2 13.77 -16.58 -6.99
C ASP A 2 12.89 -16.33 -5.75
N ASP A 3 11.70 -15.72 -5.92
CA ASP A 3 10.73 -15.50 -4.84
C ASP A 3 9.27 -15.62 -5.32
N LEU A 4 8.43 -16.29 -4.50
CA LEU A 4 6.97 -16.25 -4.61
C LEU A 4 6.50 -14.95 -3.97
N VAL A 5 5.90 -14.07 -4.76
CA VAL A 5 5.51 -12.73 -4.30
C VAL A 5 4.02 -12.61 -3.99
N LEU A 6 3.19 -13.46 -4.59
CA LEU A 6 1.74 -13.41 -4.40
C LEU A 6 1.13 -14.79 -4.63
N SER A 7 0.19 -15.19 -3.76
CA SER A 7 -0.65 -16.38 -3.96
C SER A 7 -2.08 -16.06 -3.57
N ASP A 8 -2.93 -15.76 -4.55
CA ASP A 8 -4.25 -15.20 -4.30
C ASP A 8 -5.34 -15.81 -5.20
N ALA A 9 -6.59 -15.79 -4.74
CA ALA A 9 -7.74 -16.21 -5.53
C ALA A 9 -8.03 -15.28 -6.72
N SER A 10 -7.60 -14.02 -6.68
CA SER A 10 -7.75 -13.04 -7.76
C SER A 10 -6.60 -13.08 -8.80
N MET A 11 -5.77 -14.11 -8.80
CA MET A 11 -4.61 -14.18 -9.68
C MET A 11 -4.95 -14.04 -11.17
N THR A 12 -4.27 -13.12 -11.85
CA THR A 12 -4.24 -12.98 -13.31
C THR A 12 -2.81 -12.75 -13.80
N THR A 13 -2.56 -12.92 -15.09
CA THR A 13 -1.23 -12.63 -15.66
C THR A 13 -0.88 -11.14 -15.56
N GLU A 14 -1.87 -10.25 -15.71
CA GLU A 14 -1.70 -8.80 -15.60
C GLU A 14 -1.43 -8.36 -14.16
N LEU A 15 -2.08 -9.00 -13.18
CA LEU A 15 -1.81 -8.75 -11.76
C LEU A 15 -0.38 -9.16 -11.41
N CYS A 16 0.06 -10.31 -11.92
CA CYS A 16 1.43 -10.78 -11.70
C CYS A 16 2.47 -9.89 -12.40
N GLU A 17 2.17 -9.43 -13.62
CA GLU A 17 3.00 -8.47 -14.35
C GLU A 17 3.16 -7.15 -13.58
N GLN A 18 2.08 -6.62 -13.00
CA GLN A 18 2.10 -5.40 -12.20
C GLN A 18 2.86 -5.60 -10.88
N THR A 19 2.68 -6.75 -10.24
CA THR A 19 3.35 -7.10 -8.98
C THR A 19 4.87 -7.21 -9.16
N CYS A 20 5.31 -7.65 -10.35
CA CYS A 20 6.73 -7.86 -10.65
C CYS A 20 7.37 -6.71 -11.44
N VAL A 21 6.76 -5.52 -11.46
CA VAL A 21 7.38 -4.32 -12.05
C VAL A 21 8.75 -4.08 -11.38
N GLY A 22 9.78 -3.85 -12.20
CA GLY A 22 11.19 -3.75 -11.74
C GLY A 22 11.98 -5.06 -11.88
N SER A 23 11.31 -6.20 -12.04
CA SER A 23 11.94 -7.46 -12.43
C SER A 23 12.11 -7.59 -13.94
N ILE A 24 13.01 -8.46 -14.42
CA ILE A 24 13.15 -8.72 -15.87
C ILE A 24 12.17 -9.79 -16.34
N TYR A 25 11.80 -10.68 -15.43
CA TYR A 25 10.89 -11.77 -15.68
C TYR A 25 9.80 -11.78 -14.60
N PHE A 26 8.62 -12.24 -14.98
CA PHE A 26 7.58 -12.67 -14.06
C PHE A 26 7.03 -14.02 -14.54
N ALA A 27 6.47 -14.79 -13.63
CA ALA A 27 5.83 -16.04 -13.98
C ALA A 27 4.66 -16.39 -13.09
N THR A 28 3.75 -17.14 -13.67
CA THR A 28 2.58 -17.68 -13.00
C THR A 28 2.68 -19.20 -12.88
N GLN A 29 2.35 -19.73 -11.70
CA GLN A 29 2.32 -21.18 -11.42
C GLN A 29 1.05 -21.57 -10.65
N TYR A 30 0.65 -22.84 -10.77
CA TYR A 30 -0.43 -23.44 -9.97
C TYR A 30 -1.81 -22.74 -10.10
N GLY A 31 -2.01 -21.87 -11.10
CA GLY A 31 -3.24 -21.11 -11.28
C GLY A 31 -3.39 -19.90 -10.35
N ARG A 32 -2.57 -19.77 -9.30
CA ARG A 32 -2.75 -18.73 -8.26
C ARG A 32 -1.46 -18.05 -7.81
N GLU A 33 -0.30 -18.54 -8.23
CA GLU A 33 1.00 -18.11 -7.72
C GLU A 33 1.68 -17.18 -8.73
N CYS A 34 2.22 -16.06 -8.23
CA CYS A 34 3.03 -15.12 -8.99
C CYS A 34 4.46 -15.11 -8.45
N TRP A 35 5.42 -15.15 -9.37
CA TRP A 35 6.84 -15.24 -9.09
C TRP A 35 7.59 -14.17 -9.87
N CYS A 36 8.49 -13.45 -9.21
CA CYS A 36 9.35 -12.47 -9.86
C CYS A 36 10.75 -13.03 -10.12
N GLY A 37 11.39 -12.54 -11.18
CA GLY A 37 12.67 -13.07 -11.67
C GLY A 37 13.70 -12.00 -12.02
N SER A 38 14.90 -12.17 -11.47
CA SER A 38 16.04 -11.26 -11.58
C SER A 38 16.99 -11.58 -12.76
N VAL A 39 17.92 -10.65 -13.04
CA VAL A 39 18.98 -10.86 -14.05
C VAL A 39 19.91 -12.01 -13.61
N GLY A 40 20.02 -13.06 -14.43
CA GLY A 40 21.05 -14.10 -14.28
C GLY A 40 20.55 -15.49 -13.91
N ALA A 41 19.26 -15.65 -13.62
CA ALA A 41 18.65 -16.97 -13.51
C ALA A 41 18.45 -17.61 -14.90
N ASP A 42 18.84 -18.88 -15.03
CA ASP A 42 18.59 -19.68 -16.22
C ASP A 42 17.21 -20.33 -16.13
N TYR A 43 16.20 -19.65 -16.69
CA TYR A 43 14.82 -20.15 -16.73
C TYR A 43 14.61 -21.30 -17.74
N THR A 44 15.65 -21.70 -18.47
CA THR A 44 15.61 -22.85 -19.39
C THR A 44 16.17 -24.13 -18.79
N VAL A 45 16.67 -24.08 -17.54
CA VAL A 45 17.29 -25.23 -16.85
C VAL A 45 16.37 -26.46 -16.75
N HIS A 46 15.06 -26.26 -16.75
CA HIS A 46 14.05 -27.32 -16.70
C HIS A 46 13.39 -27.63 -18.06
N GLY A 47 13.76 -26.91 -19.12
CA GLY A 47 13.22 -27.09 -20.47
C GLY A 47 11.80 -26.55 -20.67
N GLU A 48 11.31 -26.61 -21.91
CA GLU A 48 9.93 -26.24 -22.25
C GLU A 48 8.95 -27.31 -21.76
N SER A 49 7.81 -26.88 -21.21
CA SER A 49 6.72 -27.76 -20.77
C SER A 49 5.42 -27.42 -21.49
N THR A 50 4.62 -28.45 -21.76
CA THR A 50 3.23 -28.30 -22.26
C THR A 50 2.19 -28.36 -21.15
N ASP A 51 2.62 -28.52 -19.89
CA ASP A 51 1.73 -28.74 -18.74
C ASP A 51 1.21 -27.43 -18.12
N CYS A 52 1.48 -26.29 -18.76
CA CYS A 52 0.95 -24.97 -18.45
C CYS A 52 -0.54 -24.84 -18.81
N THR A 53 -1.39 -25.61 -18.13
CA THR A 53 -2.81 -25.80 -18.46
C THR A 53 -3.78 -25.33 -17.38
N TYR A 54 -3.27 -24.82 -16.25
CA TYR A 54 -4.12 -24.36 -15.16
C TYR A 54 -4.65 -22.98 -15.50
N ALA A 55 -5.96 -22.80 -15.36
CA ALA A 55 -6.57 -21.50 -15.48
C ALA A 55 -6.10 -20.58 -14.33
N CYS A 56 -6.00 -19.29 -14.58
CA CYS A 56 -5.77 -18.33 -13.52
C CYS A 56 -7.00 -18.26 -12.60
N SER A 57 -6.80 -18.13 -11.29
CA SER A 57 -7.90 -18.14 -10.32
C SER A 57 -8.78 -16.89 -10.40
N GLY A 58 -8.20 -15.75 -10.80
CA GLY A 58 -8.89 -14.47 -11.02
C GLY A 58 -9.40 -14.27 -12.45
N ASP A 59 -8.93 -15.05 -13.42
CA ASP A 59 -9.42 -15.04 -14.79
C ASP A 59 -9.30 -16.43 -15.44
N ALA A 60 -10.45 -17.10 -15.62
CA ALA A 60 -10.49 -18.45 -16.15
C ALA A 60 -10.16 -18.53 -17.65
N ASP A 61 -10.15 -17.40 -18.38
CA ASP A 61 -9.80 -17.34 -19.79
C ASP A 61 -8.28 -17.26 -20.02
N GLN A 62 -7.51 -17.08 -18.95
CA GLN A 62 -6.04 -17.04 -18.95
C GLN A 62 -5.43 -18.33 -18.41
N THR A 63 -4.17 -18.59 -18.77
CA THR A 63 -3.39 -19.73 -18.25
C THR A 63 -2.28 -19.26 -17.32
N CYS A 64 -2.27 -19.82 -16.11
CA CYS A 64 -1.35 -19.48 -15.02
C CYS A 64 -0.50 -20.70 -14.59
N GLY A 65 0.21 -21.29 -15.53
CA GLY A 65 1.13 -22.41 -15.31
C GLY A 65 0.43 -23.75 -15.06
N GLY A 66 1.04 -24.59 -14.24
CA GLY A 66 0.61 -25.94 -13.87
C GLY A 66 1.25 -26.37 -12.56
N PHE A 67 1.12 -27.66 -12.21
CA PHE A 67 1.63 -28.20 -10.94
C PHE A 67 3.16 -27.99 -10.81
N ASP A 68 3.94 -28.40 -11.82
CA ASP A 68 5.40 -28.23 -11.91
C ASP A 68 5.81 -27.52 -13.21
N ALA A 69 4.94 -26.63 -13.71
CA ALA A 69 5.17 -25.89 -14.95
C ALA A 69 4.76 -24.43 -14.74
N ALA A 70 5.58 -23.49 -15.23
CA ALA A 70 5.31 -22.07 -15.11
C ALA A 70 5.20 -21.44 -16.50
N ASN A 71 4.23 -20.56 -16.68
CA ASN A 71 4.27 -19.61 -17.79
C ASN A 71 5.24 -18.50 -17.41
N VAL A 72 6.36 -18.39 -18.12
CA VAL A 72 7.40 -17.39 -17.87
C VAL A 72 7.33 -16.30 -18.93
N TYR A 73 7.21 -15.07 -18.48
CA TYR A 73 7.11 -13.89 -19.32
C TYR A 73 8.38 -13.06 -19.17
N ARG A 74 8.81 -12.46 -20.27
CA ARG A 74 9.94 -11.53 -20.30
C ARG A 74 9.43 -10.22 -20.87
N TYR A 75 9.76 -9.11 -20.23
CA TYR A 75 9.55 -7.80 -20.82
C TYR A 75 10.34 -7.69 -22.14
N THR A 76 9.66 -7.48 -23.26
CA THR A 76 10.30 -7.33 -24.57
C THR A 76 10.52 -5.85 -24.88
N ASP A 77 11.77 -5.43 -24.71
CA ASP A 77 12.37 -4.13 -25.01
C ASP A 77 12.16 -2.99 -23.99
N ASP A 78 13.30 -2.29 -23.81
CA ASP A 78 13.76 -1.02 -23.20
C ASP A 78 12.75 0.04 -22.72
N SER A 79 11.45 -0.21 -22.85
CA SER A 79 10.46 0.32 -21.94
C SER A 79 10.41 -0.55 -20.68
N THR A 80 11.49 -0.50 -19.88
CA THR A 80 11.17 -0.20 -18.49
C THR A 80 10.33 1.07 -18.57
N PRO A 81 9.08 1.11 -18.07
CA PRO A 81 8.62 2.39 -17.57
C PRO A 81 9.66 2.76 -16.49
N SER A 82 10.72 3.47 -16.88
CA SER A 82 11.20 4.56 -16.06
C SER A 82 9.92 5.27 -15.67
N PRO A 83 9.65 5.56 -14.39
CA PRO A 83 8.58 6.48 -14.08
C PRO A 83 8.91 7.71 -14.92
N THR A 84 8.18 7.90 -16.01
CA THR A 84 7.98 9.23 -16.53
C THR A 84 7.41 9.90 -15.31
N PRO A 85 7.99 11.00 -14.81
CA PRO A 85 7.29 11.76 -13.82
C PRO A 85 5.99 12.17 -14.52
N THR A 86 4.92 11.40 -14.28
CA THR A 86 3.60 11.94 -14.06
C THR A 86 3.86 13.22 -13.31
N PRO A 87 3.36 14.39 -13.78
CA PRO A 87 3.58 15.63 -13.08
C PRO A 87 3.29 15.33 -11.62
N THR A 88 4.35 15.22 -10.82
CA THR A 88 4.25 14.75 -9.45
C THR A 88 3.47 15.87 -8.84
N GLU A 89 2.19 15.62 -8.58
CA GLU A 89 1.54 16.26 -7.47
C GLU A 89 2.55 16.16 -6.35
N ALA A 90 3.10 17.32 -5.96
CA ALA A 90 4.29 17.37 -5.14
C ALA A 90 4.03 16.43 -3.96
N ALA A 91 4.92 15.45 -3.74
CA ALA A 91 4.75 14.49 -2.65
C ALA A 91 4.35 15.28 -1.40
N PRO A 92 3.33 14.84 -0.64
CA PRO A 92 2.75 15.65 0.44
C PRO A 92 3.69 15.72 1.65
N PHE A 93 4.98 15.49 1.45
CA PHE A 93 6.05 15.53 2.41
C PHE A 93 7.38 15.99 1.80
N VAL A 94 8.30 16.42 2.67
CA VAL A 94 9.68 16.75 2.35
C VAL A 94 10.60 15.85 3.18
N ALA A 95 11.57 15.23 2.52
CA ALA A 95 12.64 14.49 3.19
C ALA A 95 13.56 15.45 3.95
N LEU A 96 13.62 15.32 5.28
CA LEU A 96 14.46 16.13 6.16
C LEU A 96 15.89 15.61 6.27
N GLY A 97 16.11 14.32 6.00
CA GLY A 97 17.44 13.71 5.97
C GLY A 97 17.57 12.47 6.86
N CYS A 98 18.81 12.10 7.15
CA CYS A 98 19.16 10.98 8.01
C CYS A 98 19.60 11.47 9.39
N TYR A 99 19.00 10.91 10.45
CA TYR A 99 19.29 11.30 11.83
C TYR A 99 19.63 10.08 12.67
N GLY A 100 20.49 10.25 13.67
CA GLY A 100 20.79 9.21 14.65
C GLY A 100 19.59 8.94 15.54
N ASP A 101 19.43 7.70 15.99
CA ASP A 101 18.40 7.28 16.94
C ASP A 101 19.01 6.49 18.09
N ASP A 102 18.30 6.42 19.22
CA ASP A 102 18.74 5.70 20.41
C ASP A 102 17.54 5.05 21.07
N ARG A 103 17.65 3.77 21.45
CA ARG A 103 16.50 2.99 21.93
C ARG A 103 15.98 3.46 23.28
N GLU A 104 16.83 4.08 24.06
CA GLU A 104 16.53 4.65 25.37
C GLU A 104 16.07 6.11 25.28
N ALA A 105 16.29 6.76 24.13
CA ALA A 105 15.89 8.13 23.84
C ALA A 105 15.48 8.29 22.37
N ARG A 106 14.30 7.78 22.00
CA ARG A 106 13.82 7.76 20.62
C ARG A 106 13.57 9.16 20.05
N ILE A 107 13.82 9.30 18.75
CA ILE A 107 13.58 10.54 18.02
C ILE A 107 12.16 10.70 17.47
N MET A 108 11.37 9.62 17.48
CA MET A 108 9.95 9.56 17.11
C MET A 108 9.13 8.99 18.27
N ASP A 109 7.82 9.28 18.27
CA ASP A 109 6.93 8.94 19.38
C ASP A 109 6.56 7.46 19.37
N ASP A 110 6.15 6.94 18.20
CA ASP A 110 5.52 5.63 18.09
C ASP A 110 6.11 4.79 16.94
N LEU A 111 6.46 3.54 17.23
CA LEU A 111 6.66 2.50 16.21
C LEU A 111 5.29 1.94 15.85
N VAL A 112 4.78 2.34 14.69
CA VAL A 112 3.41 1.99 14.28
C VAL A 112 3.35 0.73 13.44
N LEU A 113 4.41 0.43 12.68
CA LEU A 113 4.43 -0.71 11.78
C LEU A 113 5.84 -1.30 11.69
N SER A 114 5.92 -2.63 11.63
CA SER A 114 7.12 -3.33 11.23
C SER A 114 6.77 -4.49 10.30
N ASP A 115 7.09 -4.34 9.03
CA ASP A 115 6.68 -5.29 7.98
C ASP A 115 7.78 -5.56 6.97
N SER A 116 7.80 -6.76 6.41
CA SER A 116 8.63 -7.13 5.28
C SER A 116 8.32 -6.36 4.01
N SER A 117 7.12 -5.80 3.85
CA SER A 117 6.71 -4.98 2.70
C SER A 117 7.04 -3.49 2.85
N MET A 118 7.82 -3.10 3.86
CA MET A 118 8.11 -1.69 4.15
C MET A 118 8.65 -0.92 2.93
N THR A 119 8.02 0.22 2.63
CA THR A 119 8.51 1.27 1.73
C THR A 119 8.35 2.63 2.40
N THR A 120 8.92 3.68 1.81
CA THR A 120 8.71 5.06 2.29
C THR A 120 7.24 5.44 2.19
N GLU A 121 6.58 5.09 1.09
CA GLU A 121 5.17 5.39 0.81
C GLU A 121 4.24 4.63 1.74
N LEU A 122 4.53 3.36 2.06
CA LEU A 122 3.75 2.63 3.06
C LEU A 122 3.84 3.31 4.43
N CYS A 123 5.03 3.76 4.81
CA CYS A 123 5.21 4.44 6.08
C CYS A 123 4.54 5.82 6.11
N GLU A 124 4.63 6.56 5.01
CA GLU A 124 3.88 7.81 4.80
C GLU A 124 2.39 7.59 5.04
N LEU A 125 1.78 6.63 4.32
CA LEU A 125 0.35 6.32 4.45
C LEU A 125 -0.02 5.93 5.89
N THR A 126 0.81 5.10 6.52
CA THR A 126 0.58 4.65 7.91
C THR A 126 0.64 5.81 8.91
N CYS A 127 1.47 6.82 8.65
CA CYS A 127 1.66 7.96 9.53
C CYS A 127 0.87 9.22 9.14
N LEU A 128 -0.09 9.11 8.22
CA LEU A 128 -0.93 10.25 7.89
C LEU A 128 -1.63 10.81 9.14
N GLY A 129 -1.75 12.13 9.21
CA GLY A 129 -2.22 12.85 10.40
C GLY A 129 -1.11 13.20 11.41
N SER A 130 0.08 12.59 11.29
CA SER A 130 1.25 12.96 12.08
C SER A 130 1.98 14.19 11.51
N THR A 131 2.91 14.76 12.28
CA THR A 131 3.78 15.84 11.76
C THR A 131 4.96 15.27 10.98
N TYR A 132 5.53 14.19 11.50
CA TYR A 132 6.67 13.49 10.92
C TYR A 132 6.36 12.02 10.72
N PHE A 133 7.06 11.43 9.77
CA PHE A 133 7.23 9.98 9.71
C PHE A 133 8.70 9.65 9.46
N ALA A 134 9.10 8.45 9.85
CA ALA A 134 10.46 7.99 9.66
C ALA A 134 10.55 6.48 9.45
N THR A 135 11.52 6.09 8.63
CA THR A 135 11.82 4.69 8.36
C THR A 135 13.14 4.30 9.04
N GLN A 136 13.15 3.13 9.68
CA GLN A 136 14.31 2.58 10.39
C GLN A 136 14.47 1.08 10.12
N TYR A 137 15.70 0.58 10.24
CA TYR A 137 16.04 -0.84 10.16
C TYR A 137 15.61 -1.55 8.86
N GLY A 138 15.32 -0.81 7.80
CA GLY A 138 14.81 -1.35 6.53
C GLY A 138 13.35 -1.79 6.58
N ARG A 139 12.72 -1.91 7.75
CA ARG A 139 11.41 -2.56 7.90
C ARG A 139 10.46 -1.88 8.90
N GLU A 140 10.90 -0.83 9.58
CA GLU A 140 10.18 -0.20 10.67
C GLU A 140 9.69 1.18 10.24
N CYS A 141 8.44 1.49 10.54
CA CYS A 141 7.81 2.79 10.33
C CYS A 141 7.47 3.43 11.67
N TRP A 142 7.88 4.68 11.82
CA TRP A 142 7.73 5.46 13.03
C TRP A 142 6.98 6.76 12.72
N CYS A 143 6.02 7.12 13.56
CA CYS A 143 5.30 8.38 13.45
C CYS A 143 5.74 9.35 14.56
N GLY A 144 5.75 10.64 14.24
CA GLY A 144 6.11 11.71 15.16
C GLY A 144 5.11 12.86 15.15
N SER A 145 4.71 13.30 16.34
CA SER A 145 3.95 14.52 16.56
C SER A 145 4.80 15.79 16.36
N ASP A 146 4.19 16.96 16.53
CA ASP A 146 4.88 18.24 16.51
C ASP A 146 5.90 18.39 17.66
N GLY A 147 5.77 17.57 18.70
CA GLY A 147 6.71 17.49 19.83
C GLY A 147 7.91 16.57 19.61
N ALA A 148 7.93 15.77 18.54
CA ALA A 148 9.02 14.84 18.26
C ALA A 148 10.33 15.60 17.96
N ASP A 149 11.39 15.29 18.70
CA ASP A 149 12.72 15.88 18.49
C ASP A 149 13.55 15.00 17.56
N TYR A 150 13.20 15.02 16.26
CA TYR A 150 13.86 14.20 15.25
C TYR A 150 15.38 14.45 15.14
N ALA A 151 15.84 15.60 15.63
CA ALA A 151 17.25 16.03 15.57
C ALA A 151 18.00 15.79 16.89
N LEU A 152 17.40 15.13 17.88
CA LEU A 152 17.94 14.93 19.24
C LEU A 152 19.40 14.41 19.23
N HIS A 153 19.71 13.45 18.35
CA HIS A 153 21.05 12.86 18.24
C HIS A 153 21.88 13.39 17.06
N GLY A 154 21.34 14.39 16.33
CA GLY A 154 21.98 14.99 15.17
C GLY A 154 21.91 14.15 13.89
N GLU A 155 22.49 14.71 12.83
CA GLU A 155 22.55 14.05 11.52
C GLU A 155 23.42 12.79 11.56
N SER A 156 23.03 11.79 10.76
CA SER A 156 23.74 10.53 10.61
C SER A 156 24.01 10.24 9.13
N THR A 157 25.00 9.39 8.87
CA THR A 157 25.28 8.82 7.54
C THR A 157 24.92 7.34 7.45
N GLU A 158 24.39 6.76 8.53
CA GLU A 158 24.16 5.32 8.66
C GLU A 158 22.80 4.85 8.12
N CYS A 159 22.04 5.76 7.49
CA CYS A 159 20.81 5.41 6.77
C CYS A 159 21.15 4.74 5.43
N THR A 160 21.57 3.48 5.52
CA THR A 160 22.12 2.71 4.40
C THR A 160 21.35 1.41 4.14
N TYR A 161 20.32 1.13 4.94
CA TYR A 161 19.56 -0.10 4.82
C TYR A 161 18.50 0.08 3.75
N PRO A 162 18.43 -0.81 2.75
CA PRO A 162 17.34 -0.79 1.80
C PRO A 162 16.00 -1.04 2.51
N CYS A 163 14.92 -0.47 1.98
CA CYS A 163 13.59 -0.83 2.42
C CYS A 163 13.31 -2.29 2.06
N SER A 164 12.64 -3.03 2.95
CA SER A 164 12.41 -4.46 2.76
C SER A 164 11.39 -4.76 1.65
N GLY A 165 10.48 -3.81 1.38
CA GLY A 165 9.52 -3.87 0.28
C GLY A 165 9.98 -3.17 -1.00
N ASP A 166 11.01 -2.31 -0.94
CA ASP A 166 11.60 -1.64 -2.11
C ASP A 166 13.11 -1.42 -1.91
N ALA A 167 13.93 -2.22 -2.59
CA ALA A 167 15.37 -2.17 -2.44
C ALA A 167 16.04 -0.95 -3.08
N ASP A 168 15.31 -0.18 -3.91
CA ASP A 168 15.80 1.06 -4.52
C ASP A 168 15.65 2.26 -3.56
N GLN A 169 14.93 2.09 -2.45
CA GLN A 169 14.76 3.07 -1.40
C GLN A 169 15.62 2.77 -0.17
N LEU A 170 15.94 3.80 0.62
CA LEU A 170 16.65 3.67 1.89
C LEU A 170 15.69 3.89 3.05
N CYS A 171 15.63 2.92 3.96
CA CYS A 171 14.76 2.91 5.13
C CYS A 171 15.55 2.89 6.44
N GLY A 172 16.43 3.88 6.60
CA GLY A 172 17.22 4.09 7.80
C GLY A 172 18.39 3.12 7.96
N GLY A 173 18.71 2.81 9.21
CA GLY A 173 19.83 1.96 9.63
C GLY A 173 19.56 1.33 10.99
N PHE A 174 20.59 0.78 11.63
CA PHE A 174 20.44 0.10 12.92
C PHE A 174 19.96 1.04 14.04
N ASP A 175 20.58 2.22 14.14
CA ASP A 175 20.30 3.31 15.09
C ASP A 175 20.28 4.64 14.33
N ALA A 176 19.67 4.63 13.13
CA ALA A 176 19.52 5.81 12.29
C ALA A 176 18.20 5.73 11.52
N ALA A 177 17.52 6.86 11.34
CA ALA A 177 16.25 6.91 10.63
C ALA A 177 16.28 7.96 9.52
N ASN A 178 15.69 7.62 8.39
CA ASN A 178 15.32 8.61 7.38
C ASN A 178 14.05 9.31 7.85
N VAL A 179 14.10 10.64 7.98
CA VAL A 179 13.00 11.45 8.54
C VAL A 179 12.37 12.30 7.45
N TYR A 180 11.05 12.38 7.48
CA TYR A 180 10.22 13.11 6.53
C TYR A 180 9.23 14.01 7.30
N LEU A 181 8.96 15.19 6.76
CA LEU A 181 7.99 16.15 7.28
C LEU A 181 6.82 16.23 6.31
N PHE A 182 5.60 16.02 6.77
CA PHE A 182 4.42 16.27 5.93
C PHE A 182 4.34 17.77 5.58
N THR A 183 4.20 18.07 4.29
CA THR A 183 4.10 19.43 3.73
C THR A 183 2.78 19.70 3.02
N GLY A 184 1.88 18.71 2.96
CA GLY A 184 0.52 18.92 2.48
C GLY A 184 -0.23 19.90 3.38
N GLU A 185 -0.89 20.89 2.78
CA GLU A 185 -2.07 21.46 3.43
C GLU A 185 -3.01 20.29 3.70
N THR A 186 -3.48 20.14 4.93
CA THR A 186 -4.47 19.13 5.29
C THR A 186 -5.60 19.24 4.28
N SER A 187 -5.73 18.28 3.37
CA SER A 187 -6.93 18.15 2.55
C SER A 187 -8.05 18.07 3.55
N THR A 188 -8.84 19.14 3.66
CA THR A 188 -9.90 19.14 4.65
C THR A 188 -10.99 18.27 4.06
N SER A 189 -11.10 17.03 4.50
CA SER A 189 -12.26 16.21 4.22
C SER A 189 -13.38 16.57 5.19
N SER A 190 -14.62 16.44 4.75
CA SER A 190 -15.79 16.68 5.60
C SER A 190 -16.73 15.49 5.56
N LEU A 191 -17.24 15.08 6.72
CA LEU A 191 -18.22 14.01 6.81
C LEU A 191 -19.49 14.44 6.08
N VAL A 192 -19.83 13.70 5.02
CA VAL A 192 -21.06 13.85 4.27
C VAL A 192 -22.21 13.17 5.02
N GLY A 193 -21.98 11.95 5.50
CA GLY A 193 -22.97 11.20 6.25
C GLY A 193 -22.67 9.71 6.39
N CYS A 194 -23.62 8.98 6.96
CA CYS A 194 -23.59 7.53 7.07
C CYS A 194 -24.65 6.95 6.12
N TYR A 195 -24.24 6.05 5.24
CA TYR A 195 -25.09 5.51 4.18
C TYR A 195 -25.16 3.98 4.22
N GLN A 196 -26.32 3.44 3.87
CA GLN A 196 -26.51 2.00 3.77
C GLN A 196 -25.81 1.49 2.52
N ASP A 197 -25.16 0.33 2.65
CA ASP A 197 -24.50 -0.34 1.54
C ASP A 197 -24.98 -1.80 1.42
N GLU A 198 -24.70 -2.46 0.31
CA GLU A 198 -25.04 -3.87 0.09
C GLU A 198 -23.97 -4.59 -0.73
N SER A 199 -23.61 -5.84 -0.37
CA SER A 199 -22.56 -6.60 -1.05
C SER A 199 -22.77 -6.78 -2.55
N ASP A 200 -24.03 -6.90 -2.96
CA ASP A 200 -24.41 -7.23 -4.32
C ASP A 200 -24.68 -5.98 -5.18
N ALA A 201 -24.62 -4.79 -4.56
CA ALA A 201 -24.90 -3.51 -5.19
C ALA A 201 -24.19 -2.37 -4.44
N ARG A 202 -22.85 -2.38 -4.42
CA ARG A 202 -22.07 -1.39 -3.65
C ARG A 202 -22.31 0.05 -4.12
N ILE A 203 -22.36 0.99 -3.18
CA ILE A 203 -22.51 2.43 -3.49
C ILE A 203 -21.20 3.07 -4.01
N MET A 204 -20.05 2.50 -3.66
CA MET A 204 -18.71 2.96 -4.07
C MET A 204 -17.83 1.76 -4.43
N GLU A 205 -16.77 2.00 -5.21
CA GLU A 205 -15.84 0.96 -5.62
C GLU A 205 -14.89 0.62 -4.47
N PHE A 206 -14.67 -0.68 -4.24
CA PHE A 206 -13.74 -1.13 -3.21
C PHE A 206 -12.32 -0.72 -3.57
N ALA A 207 -11.62 -0.10 -2.62
CA ALA A 207 -10.26 0.40 -2.79
C ALA A 207 -9.25 -0.52 -2.12
N LEU A 208 -9.36 -0.70 -0.80
CA LEU A 208 -8.44 -1.52 -0.01
C LEU A 208 -9.07 -2.04 1.28
N THR A 209 -8.37 -2.96 1.94
CA THR A 209 -8.67 -3.43 3.29
C THR A 209 -7.40 -3.56 4.11
N ASP A 210 -7.43 -3.09 5.36
CA ASP A 210 -6.41 -3.41 6.37
C ASP A 210 -7.07 -3.78 7.69
N THR A 211 -6.82 -5.00 8.15
CA THR A 211 -7.48 -5.56 9.35
C THR A 211 -6.91 -5.05 10.68
N SER A 212 -5.77 -4.38 10.67
CA SER A 212 -5.00 -4.05 11.87
C SER A 212 -4.68 -2.57 12.01
N SER A 213 -4.61 -1.83 10.91
CA SER A 213 -4.11 -0.46 10.93
C SER A 213 -5.05 0.58 10.32
N MET A 214 -6.21 0.20 9.77
CA MET A 214 -7.10 1.12 9.04
C MET A 214 -7.36 2.44 9.78
N THR A 215 -7.25 3.58 9.08
CA THR A 215 -7.59 4.93 9.52
C THR A 215 -8.36 5.67 8.42
N MET A 216 -9.01 6.77 8.79
CA MET A 216 -9.67 7.70 7.86
C MET A 216 -8.65 8.26 6.87
N GLU A 217 -7.50 8.70 7.36
CA GLU A 217 -6.48 9.34 6.53
C GLU A 217 -5.91 8.39 5.49
N MET A 218 -5.71 7.12 5.83
CA MET A 218 -5.29 6.12 4.85
C MET A 218 -6.31 5.95 3.73
N CYS A 219 -7.61 5.91 4.07
CA CYS A 219 -8.65 5.82 3.06
C CYS A 219 -8.77 7.11 2.23
N GLU A 220 -8.62 8.27 2.87
CA GLU A 220 -8.59 9.57 2.20
C GLU A 220 -7.45 9.66 1.19
N ALA A 221 -6.25 9.21 1.56
CA ALA A 221 -5.09 9.22 0.67
C ALA A 221 -5.25 8.24 -0.50
N GLU A 222 -5.71 7.01 -0.23
CA GLU A 222 -5.95 6.01 -1.28
C GLU A 222 -6.95 6.51 -2.32
N CYS A 223 -8.01 7.18 -1.86
CA CYS A 223 -9.05 7.70 -2.75
C CYS A 223 -8.73 9.08 -3.32
N SER A 224 -7.51 9.62 -3.14
CA SER A 224 -7.15 10.95 -3.64
C SER A 224 -7.49 11.12 -5.12
N GLY A 225 -8.11 12.25 -5.45
CA GLY A 225 -8.62 12.54 -6.80
C GLY A 225 -10.06 12.06 -7.07
N ASN A 226 -10.69 11.32 -6.16
CA ASN A 226 -12.12 11.01 -6.21
C ASN A 226 -12.98 12.13 -5.62
N THR A 227 -14.31 12.03 -5.79
CA THR A 227 -15.27 12.97 -5.17
C THR A 227 -15.53 12.61 -3.72
N TYR A 228 -15.58 11.32 -3.43
CA TYR A 228 -15.87 10.75 -2.13
C TYR A 228 -14.88 9.65 -1.79
N PHE A 229 -14.68 9.46 -0.49
CA PHE A 229 -14.11 8.25 0.07
C PHE A 229 -15.00 7.78 1.22
N GLY A 230 -14.98 6.48 1.47
CA GLY A 230 -15.87 5.84 2.42
C GLY A 230 -15.24 4.67 3.14
N MET A 231 -15.52 4.54 4.43
CA MET A 231 -15.03 3.45 5.26
C MET A 231 -16.18 2.57 5.70
N GLN A 232 -15.97 1.26 5.67
CA GLN A 232 -16.95 0.25 6.09
C GLN A 232 -16.28 -0.83 6.93
N TYR A 233 -17.07 -1.47 7.79
CA TYR A 233 -16.69 -2.66 8.54
C TYR A 233 -15.45 -2.48 9.43
N GLY A 234 -15.06 -1.25 9.73
CA GLY A 234 -13.86 -0.92 10.49
C GLY A 234 -12.56 -0.98 9.68
N THR A 235 -12.50 -1.79 8.63
CA THR A 235 -11.24 -2.18 7.98
C THR A 235 -11.21 -1.95 6.48
N GLU A 236 -12.33 -1.59 5.86
CA GLU A 236 -12.49 -1.52 4.40
C GLU A 236 -12.60 -0.07 3.94
N CYS A 237 -11.93 0.27 2.84
CA CYS A 237 -11.97 1.58 2.19
C CYS A 237 -12.59 1.48 0.79
N PHE A 238 -13.33 2.52 0.41
CA PHE A 238 -14.06 2.62 -0.85
C PHE A 238 -13.93 4.03 -1.45
N CYS A 239 -13.83 4.11 -2.78
CA CYS A 239 -13.72 5.38 -3.51
C CYS A 239 -14.96 5.62 -4.38
N GLY A 240 -15.41 6.87 -4.44
CA GLY A 240 -16.60 7.29 -5.18
C GLY A 240 -16.37 8.51 -6.05
N GLY A 241 -16.72 8.42 -7.33
CA GLY A 241 -16.66 9.54 -8.27
C GLY A 241 -17.92 10.42 -8.27
N GLU A 242 -17.98 11.37 -9.20
CA GLU A 242 -19.11 12.31 -9.33
C GLU A 242 -20.46 11.62 -9.58
N SER A 243 -20.46 10.41 -10.13
CA SER A 243 -21.67 9.63 -10.43
C SER A 243 -22.17 8.77 -9.27
N THR A 244 -21.49 8.78 -8.13
CA THR A 244 -21.87 7.99 -6.95
C THR A 244 -23.25 8.42 -6.42
N ASP A 245 -24.19 7.49 -6.36
CA ASP A 245 -25.52 7.68 -5.75
C ASP A 245 -25.51 7.20 -4.29
N LEU A 246 -25.15 8.10 -3.37
CA LEU A 246 -25.08 7.80 -1.93
C LEU A 246 -26.42 7.35 -1.34
N LEU A 247 -27.55 7.68 -1.99
CA LEU A 247 -28.89 7.33 -1.51
C LEU A 247 -29.45 6.08 -2.18
N GLN A 248 -28.65 5.32 -2.94
CA GLN A 248 -29.10 4.09 -3.61
C GLN A 248 -29.84 3.14 -2.66
N HIS A 249 -29.32 2.96 -1.45
CA HIS A 249 -29.93 2.14 -0.39
C HIS A 249 -30.45 2.95 0.81
N GLY A 250 -30.30 4.28 0.75
CA GLY A 250 -30.70 5.22 1.80
C GLY A 250 -29.63 5.49 2.86
N GLU A 251 -30.00 6.32 3.85
CA GLU A 251 -29.12 6.68 4.97
C GLU A 251 -29.08 5.55 6.02
N SER A 252 -27.97 5.47 6.74
CA SER A 252 -27.79 4.57 7.88
C SER A 252 -27.42 5.35 9.14
N THR A 253 -27.59 4.70 10.29
CA THR A 253 -27.12 5.19 11.59
C THR A 253 -26.15 4.22 12.26
N ALA A 254 -25.78 3.15 11.55
CA ALA A 254 -24.94 2.06 12.05
C ALA A 254 -23.46 2.25 11.68
N CYS A 255 -23.01 3.50 11.55
CA CYS A 255 -21.60 3.84 11.39
C CYS A 255 -20.99 4.07 12.78
N ASP A 256 -20.71 2.98 13.49
CA ASP A 256 -20.26 2.99 14.89
C ASP A 256 -19.01 2.13 15.13
N TYR A 257 -18.37 1.63 14.08
CA TYR A 257 -17.13 0.87 14.18
C TYR A 257 -15.96 1.84 14.28
N GLU A 258 -15.14 1.67 15.31
CA GLU A 258 -13.88 2.38 15.49
C GLU A 258 -12.86 1.89 14.45
N CYS A 259 -12.00 2.80 13.98
CA CYS A 259 -10.88 2.44 13.12
C CYS A 259 -9.80 1.69 13.94
N PRO A 260 -9.30 0.52 13.50
CA PRO A 260 -8.23 -0.21 14.19
C PRO A 260 -6.93 0.58 14.38
N GLY A 261 -6.58 1.46 13.44
CA GLY A 261 -5.40 2.31 13.52
C GLY A 261 -5.60 3.57 14.36
N ASP A 262 -6.84 4.01 14.55
CA ASP A 262 -7.17 5.16 15.40
C ASP A 262 -8.59 5.01 15.99
N SER A 263 -8.66 4.63 17.27
CA SER A 263 -9.94 4.44 17.96
C SER A 263 -10.75 5.72 18.18
N GLU A 264 -10.19 6.90 17.92
CA GLU A 264 -10.93 8.17 17.96
C GLU A 264 -11.73 8.43 16.68
N GLN A 265 -11.52 7.62 15.63
CA GLN A 265 -12.16 7.75 14.32
C GLN A 265 -13.24 6.68 14.10
N VAL A 266 -14.15 7.00 13.16
CA VAL A 266 -15.27 6.10 12.78
C VAL A 266 -15.04 5.55 11.38
N CYS A 267 -14.91 4.23 11.28
CA CYS A 267 -14.67 3.47 10.05
C CYS A 267 -15.92 2.68 9.59
N GLY A 268 -17.08 3.33 9.64
CA GLY A 268 -18.35 2.74 9.16
C GLY A 268 -18.93 1.69 10.10
N GLY A 269 -19.51 0.63 9.53
CA GLY A 269 -20.10 -0.49 10.24
C GLY A 269 -20.51 -1.62 9.29
N PHE A 270 -21.25 -2.61 9.77
CA PHE A 270 -21.68 -3.73 8.93
C PHE A 270 -22.69 -3.26 7.87
N TYR A 271 -22.25 -3.20 6.61
CA TYR A 271 -23.02 -2.62 5.50
C TYR A 271 -23.47 -1.16 5.74
N ALA A 272 -22.70 -0.41 6.53
CA ALA A 272 -22.91 1.00 6.76
C ALA A 272 -21.59 1.74 6.48
N MET A 273 -21.62 2.69 5.54
CA MET A 273 -20.44 3.39 5.09
C MET A 273 -20.43 4.81 5.64
N SER A 274 -19.37 5.17 6.36
CA SER A 274 -19.10 6.58 6.71
C SER A 274 -18.49 7.23 5.48
N VAL A 275 -19.12 8.26 4.93
CA VAL A 275 -18.72 8.87 3.66
C VAL A 275 -18.27 10.30 3.88
N TYR A 276 -17.16 10.64 3.25
CA TYR A 276 -16.53 11.95 3.32
C TYR A 276 -16.32 12.50 1.91
N SER A 277 -16.27 13.82 1.79
CA SER A 277 -15.92 14.52 0.54
C SER A 277 -14.74 15.44 0.80
N TYR A 278 -13.86 15.56 -0.19
CA TYR A 278 -12.79 16.55 -0.22
C TYR A 278 -13.39 17.97 -0.30
N SER A 279 -12.78 18.96 0.37
CA SER A 279 -13.19 20.37 0.34
C SER A 279 -12.67 21.14 -0.88
#